data_AF-A0A4V5ZYQ6-F1
#
_entry.id   AF-A0A4V5ZYQ6-F1
#
_cell.length_a   1.000
_cell.length_b   1.000
_cell.length_c   1.000
_cell.angle_alpha   90.00
_cell.angle_beta   90.00
_cell.angle_gamma   90.00
#
_symmetry.space_group_name_H-M   'P 1'
#
loop_
_entity.id
_entity.type
_entity.pdbx_description
1 polymer ?
#
loop_
_entity_poly.entity_id
_entity_poly.type
_entity_poly.pdbx_seq_one_letter_code
_entity_poly.pdbx_strand_id
1 'polypeptide(L)'
;MVRRSCSTRAFVLKVLLVVFLIFVVRKWTQYELDAEYKKRVSDFMALSFRSPMETSHEREFGDLSKEPKHLVPFALYDVLPHLKKLSSNTLLNPDMPVNKAKGNNGSKPIVVVGIPSVFRAEVNYLRTTLDSLFENLRPSDAQITKFVVMLAEIDAEKDRKIEAVTSDLEKYFQAQIDDGLLEVIVPPKEWYPPNLDRLTPTFNDSPERMYWRTKQNLDYAYLMLYVSHFYSHSKYYLQLEDDIGTVEDYIPKIISYVESVQTTWLTCEFSKLGFIGKLFHVYDLPLVYRFILMFHADKPVDWLLDQLFEVRYCHHEEKDCVKKRINNVVRKYAKPPLFQHLGRFSSLKGKKQNLREAIGKYRIKTDSLDTTKSGNPSLKYTDSSTNHGSGALTDPYTSSGHFLLSSPHAGDFFLYHFNRYVSLFSLKVTLCQPLSKPLNVMVFRTPRLENGKRIKGAQEEIFWTNTSTIEMEYVAGKEKMLKISEVILEVASDAAPVCIARIEIKFEV
;
A
#
# COMPACT_ATOMS: atom_id res chain seq x y z
N MET A 1 91.84 1.62 -6.38
CA MET A 1 90.61 0.92 -6.84
C MET A 1 89.73 0.68 -5.62
N VAL A 2 88.84 1.62 -5.26
CA VAL A 2 87.82 1.42 -4.21
C VAL A 2 86.49 1.85 -4.81
N ARG A 3 85.67 0.86 -5.19
CA ARG A 3 84.31 1.06 -5.71
C ARG A 3 83.45 1.68 -4.62
N ARG A 4 83.02 2.94 -4.79
CA ARG A 4 81.85 3.45 -4.07
C ARG A 4 80.60 2.79 -4.67
N SER A 5 80.23 1.64 -4.11
CA SER A 5 78.90 1.06 -4.28
C SER A 5 77.90 2.00 -3.58
N CYS A 6 77.43 3.02 -4.30
CA CYS A 6 76.33 3.84 -3.84
C CYS A 6 75.06 2.99 -3.98
N SER A 7 74.54 2.55 -2.83
CA SER A 7 73.48 1.56 -2.69
C SER A 7 72.25 1.87 -3.55
N THR A 8 72.08 1.13 -4.64
CA THR A 8 70.89 1.13 -5.50
C THR A 8 69.60 0.95 -4.68
N ARG A 9 69.68 0.26 -3.55
CA ARG A 9 68.55 0.09 -2.60
C ARG A 9 68.10 1.40 -1.96
N ALA A 10 69.03 2.30 -1.60
CA ALA A 10 68.67 3.58 -0.98
C ALA A 10 67.99 4.54 -1.96
N PHE A 11 68.38 4.49 -3.24
CA PHE A 11 67.72 5.24 -4.30
C PHE A 11 66.32 4.70 -4.59
N VAL A 12 66.17 3.38 -4.71
CA VAL A 12 64.86 2.73 -4.91
C VAL A 12 63.90 2.99 -3.75
N LEU A 13 64.38 2.97 -2.50
CA LEU A 13 63.54 3.27 -1.33
C LEU A 13 63.02 4.71 -1.34
N LYS A 14 63.87 5.68 -1.72
CA LYS A 14 63.47 7.09 -1.84
C LYS A 14 62.43 7.29 -2.94
N VAL A 15 62.59 6.63 -4.08
CA VAL A 15 61.61 6.69 -5.18
C VAL A 15 60.26 6.10 -4.76
N LEU A 16 60.26 4.93 -4.09
CA LEU A 16 59.04 4.31 -3.59
C LEU A 16 58.33 5.17 -2.55
N LEU A 17 59.08 5.84 -1.67
CA LEU A 17 58.53 6.73 -0.65
C LEU A 17 57.87 7.97 -1.27
N VAL A 18 58.48 8.53 -2.33
CA VAL A 18 57.91 9.65 -3.10
C VAL A 18 56.63 9.23 -3.83
N VAL A 19 56.62 8.05 -4.48
CA VAL A 19 55.43 7.53 -5.16
C VAL A 19 54.30 7.27 -4.15
N PHE A 20 54.62 6.72 -2.98
CA PHE A 20 53.65 6.51 -1.91
C PHE A 20 53.07 7.84 -1.40
N LEU A 21 53.91 8.86 -1.18
CA LEU A 21 53.46 10.19 -0.79
C LEU A 21 52.56 10.83 -1.84
N ILE A 22 52.89 10.74 -3.13
CA ILE A 22 52.04 11.23 -4.22
C ILE A 22 50.69 10.51 -4.21
N PHE A 23 50.68 9.21 -3.95
CA PHE A 23 49.44 8.42 -3.88
C PHE A 23 48.57 8.81 -2.69
N VAL A 24 49.18 9.02 -1.51
CA VAL A 24 48.49 9.48 -0.30
C VAL A 24 47.93 10.88 -0.50
N VAL A 25 48.73 11.81 -1.04
CA VAL A 25 48.28 13.18 -1.31
C VAL A 25 47.15 13.18 -2.34
N ARG A 26 47.23 12.40 -3.42
CA ARG A 26 46.13 12.25 -4.39
C ARG A 26 44.86 11.67 -3.77
N LYS A 27 44.97 10.66 -2.91
CA LYS A 27 43.80 10.10 -2.24
C LYS A 27 43.19 11.08 -1.22
N TRP A 28 44.04 11.84 -0.53
CA TRP A 28 43.60 12.81 0.46
C TRP A 28 42.94 14.02 -0.21
N THR A 29 43.52 14.55 -1.30
CA THR A 29 42.87 15.62 -2.09
C THR A 29 41.60 15.14 -2.76
N GLN A 30 41.54 13.90 -3.24
CA GLN A 30 40.30 13.33 -3.78
C GLN A 30 39.23 13.15 -2.70
N TYR A 31 39.61 12.79 -1.47
CA TYR A 31 38.70 12.70 -0.33
C TYR A 31 38.20 14.08 0.14
N GLU A 32 39.09 15.09 0.20
CA GLU A 32 38.68 16.46 0.50
C GLU A 32 37.79 17.04 -0.58
N LEU A 33 38.08 16.80 -1.87
CA LEU A 33 37.23 17.20 -2.98
C LEU A 33 35.87 16.50 -2.93
N ASP A 34 35.81 15.20 -2.60
CA ASP A 34 34.54 14.47 -2.44
C ASP A 34 33.75 14.96 -1.22
N ALA A 35 34.43 15.29 -0.11
CA ALA A 35 33.82 15.80 1.10
C ALA A 35 33.31 17.24 0.91
N GLU A 36 34.09 18.10 0.26
CA GLU A 36 33.71 19.46 -0.11
C GLU A 36 32.61 19.44 -1.17
N TYR A 37 32.66 18.52 -2.15
CA TYR A 37 31.59 18.31 -3.12
C TYR A 37 30.31 17.83 -2.43
N LYS A 38 30.37 16.84 -1.52
CA LYS A 38 29.20 16.41 -0.74
C LYS A 38 28.65 17.52 0.14
N LYS A 39 29.51 18.32 0.75
CA LYS A 39 29.12 19.49 1.56
C LYS A 39 28.49 20.56 0.69
N ARG A 40 29.08 20.92 -0.45
CA ARG A 40 28.52 21.87 -1.43
C ARG A 40 27.22 21.36 -2.03
N VAL A 41 27.08 20.06 -2.28
CA VAL A 41 25.82 19.45 -2.71
C VAL A 41 24.81 19.51 -1.57
N SER A 42 25.18 19.25 -0.32
CA SER A 42 24.28 19.41 0.84
C SER A 42 23.84 20.87 1.03
N ASP A 43 24.75 21.82 0.95
CA ASP A 43 24.50 23.26 1.08
C ASP A 43 23.71 23.78 -0.12
N PHE A 44 24.04 23.34 -1.34
CA PHE A 44 23.27 23.62 -2.55
C PHE A 44 21.88 23.00 -2.46
N MET A 45 21.71 21.79 -1.93
CA MET A 45 20.39 21.20 -1.69
C MET A 45 19.60 22.02 -0.66
N ALA A 46 20.25 22.52 0.39
CA ALA A 46 19.63 23.39 1.40
C ALA A 46 19.25 24.79 0.87
N LEU A 47 19.96 25.30 -0.14
CA LEU A 47 19.74 26.63 -0.75
C LEU A 47 18.88 26.60 -2.02
N SER A 48 18.96 25.55 -2.85
CA SER A 48 18.29 25.46 -4.16
C SER A 48 16.94 24.76 -4.12
N PHE A 49 16.63 24.01 -3.04
CA PHE A 49 15.31 23.37 -2.86
C PHE A 49 14.33 24.16 -2.00
N ARG A 50 14.73 25.36 -1.53
CA ARG A 50 13.73 26.33 -1.07
C ARG A 50 12.90 26.78 -2.25
N SER A 51 11.77 26.11 -2.44
CA SER A 51 10.68 26.65 -3.27
C SER A 51 10.43 28.10 -2.85
N PRO A 52 9.99 29.00 -3.74
CA PRO A 52 9.43 30.29 -3.33
C PRO A 52 8.32 30.18 -2.28
N MET A 53 7.75 28.98 -2.08
CA MET A 53 6.86 28.64 -0.96
C MET A 53 7.58 28.39 0.39
N GLU A 54 8.82 27.88 0.41
CA GLU A 54 9.55 27.58 1.66
C GLU A 54 10.19 28.82 2.30
N THR A 55 10.49 29.88 1.52
CA THR A 55 10.96 31.17 2.07
C THR A 55 9.88 31.98 2.78
N SER A 56 8.64 31.47 2.82
CA SER A 56 7.52 32.10 3.52
C SER A 56 7.36 31.67 4.99
N HIS A 57 8.33 30.96 5.58
CA HIS A 57 8.28 30.55 6.99
C HIS A 57 8.21 31.70 8.03
N GLU A 58 8.36 32.97 7.62
CA GLU A 58 8.13 34.15 8.47
C GLU A 58 6.98 35.05 8.02
N ARG A 59 6.28 34.73 6.93
CA ARG A 59 4.95 35.31 6.67
C ARG A 59 3.94 34.34 7.24
N GLU A 60 3.01 34.83 8.06
CA GLU A 60 1.73 34.15 8.26
C GLU A 60 1.30 33.64 6.88
N PHE A 61 1.29 32.31 6.70
CA PHE A 61 0.76 31.71 5.49
C PHE A 61 -0.59 32.37 5.30
N GLY A 62 -0.75 33.09 4.19
CA GLY A 62 -2.03 33.65 3.82
C GLY A 62 -3.00 32.48 3.89
N ASP A 63 -3.88 32.54 4.88
CA ASP A 63 -4.86 31.53 5.16
C ASP A 63 -5.53 31.16 3.84
N LEU A 64 -5.27 29.95 3.32
CA LEU A 64 -5.84 29.50 2.04
C LEU A 64 -7.37 29.43 2.10
N SER A 65 -7.97 29.53 3.30
CA SER A 65 -9.41 29.74 3.45
C SER A 65 -9.87 31.17 3.09
N LYS A 66 -8.92 32.10 2.92
CA LYS A 66 -9.11 33.48 2.42
C LYS A 66 -8.81 33.65 0.94
N GLU A 67 -8.24 32.65 0.24
CA GLU A 67 -8.35 32.65 -1.22
C GLU A 67 -9.83 32.55 -1.59
N PRO A 68 -10.31 33.29 -2.61
CA PRO A 68 -11.69 33.15 -3.05
C PRO A 68 -12.00 31.66 -3.26
N LYS A 69 -12.97 31.12 -2.51
CA LYS A 69 -13.51 29.76 -2.66
C LYS A 69 -14.00 29.43 -4.09
N HIS A 70 -13.95 30.41 -4.98
CA HIS A 70 -14.33 30.37 -6.39
C HIS A 70 -13.15 30.25 -7.37
N LEU A 71 -11.90 30.36 -6.94
CA LEU A 71 -10.75 30.17 -7.82
C LEU A 71 -10.37 28.69 -7.82
N VAL A 72 -10.69 28.00 -8.92
CA VAL A 72 -10.15 26.67 -9.20
C VAL A 72 -8.63 26.82 -9.31
N PRO A 73 -7.84 26.33 -8.33
CA PRO A 73 -6.42 26.63 -8.28
C PRO A 73 -5.70 25.61 -9.15
N PHE A 74 -5.69 25.84 -10.46
CA PHE A 74 -4.94 25.18 -11.54
C PHE A 74 -5.64 25.58 -12.85
N ALA A 75 -4.96 25.52 -13.99
CA ALA A 75 -5.68 25.45 -15.26
C ALA A 75 -6.31 24.04 -15.42
N LEU A 76 -7.14 23.64 -14.45
CA LEU A 76 -7.89 22.38 -14.46
C LEU A 76 -8.71 22.26 -15.74
N TYR A 77 -9.20 23.39 -16.23
CA TYR A 77 -9.89 23.52 -17.50
C TYR A 77 -8.98 23.37 -18.74
N ASP A 78 -7.67 23.50 -18.62
CA ASP A 78 -6.75 23.24 -19.73
C ASP A 78 -6.43 21.74 -19.82
N VAL A 79 -6.40 21.04 -18.68
CA VAL A 79 -6.18 19.59 -18.64
C VAL A 79 -7.49 18.79 -18.84
N LEU A 80 -8.59 19.27 -18.26
CA LEU A 80 -9.92 18.68 -18.34
C LEU A 80 -10.92 19.73 -18.91
N PRO A 81 -10.85 20.05 -20.21
CA PRO A 81 -11.63 21.13 -20.81
C PRO A 81 -13.14 20.91 -20.83
N HIS A 82 -13.60 19.67 -20.70
CA HIS A 82 -15.02 19.35 -20.56
C HIS A 82 -15.62 19.92 -19.27
N LEU A 83 -14.80 20.19 -18.24
CA LEU A 83 -15.25 20.78 -16.98
C LEU A 83 -15.58 22.29 -17.08
N LYS A 84 -15.20 22.98 -18.18
CA LYS A 84 -15.38 24.44 -18.34
C LYS A 84 -16.83 24.92 -18.14
N LYS A 85 -17.80 24.04 -18.36
CA LYS A 85 -19.23 24.35 -18.26
C LYS A 85 -19.80 24.16 -16.85
N LEU A 86 -19.02 23.63 -15.91
CA LEU A 86 -19.47 23.36 -14.55
C LEU A 86 -19.06 24.49 -13.60
N SER A 87 -19.93 24.79 -12.64
CA SER A 87 -19.56 25.67 -11.55
C SER A 87 -18.50 25.00 -10.67
N SER A 88 -17.58 25.78 -10.07
CA SER A 88 -16.60 25.26 -9.12
C SER A 88 -17.27 24.54 -7.93
N ASN A 89 -18.48 24.97 -7.56
CA ASN A 89 -19.27 24.32 -6.54
C ASN A 89 -19.74 22.93 -6.99
N THR A 90 -20.18 22.76 -8.24
CA THR A 90 -20.58 21.44 -8.78
C THR A 90 -19.39 20.48 -8.85
N LEU A 91 -18.18 21.02 -9.08
CA LEU A 91 -16.98 20.22 -9.22
C LEU A 91 -16.41 19.74 -7.87
N LEU A 92 -16.41 20.63 -6.88
CA LEU A 92 -15.84 20.37 -5.56
C LEU A 92 -16.85 19.76 -4.58
N ASN A 93 -18.15 19.88 -4.84
CA ASN A 93 -19.18 19.41 -3.93
C ASN A 93 -19.76 18.09 -4.47
N PRO A 94 -19.41 16.94 -3.89
CA PRO A 94 -19.83 15.62 -4.38
C PRO A 94 -21.37 15.48 -4.35
N ASP A 95 -21.92 14.73 -5.31
CA ASP A 95 -23.38 14.56 -5.51
C ASP A 95 -24.08 13.92 -4.29
N MET A 96 -23.33 13.29 -3.39
CA MET A 96 -23.79 12.71 -2.13
C MET A 96 -22.65 12.74 -1.09
N PRO A 97 -22.65 13.64 -0.10
CA PRO A 97 -22.13 13.30 1.21
C PRO A 97 -23.22 12.47 1.89
N VAL A 98 -23.03 11.16 2.02
CA VAL A 98 -24.00 10.23 2.66
C VAL A 98 -24.50 10.77 3.99
N ASN A 99 -23.70 11.57 4.69
CA ASN A 99 -24.21 12.56 5.61
C ASN A 99 -23.33 13.80 5.49
N LYS A 100 -23.91 15.00 5.34
CA LYS A 100 -23.26 16.17 5.94
C LYS A 100 -23.23 15.86 7.42
N ALA A 101 -22.10 15.31 7.90
CA ALA A 101 -21.89 15.04 9.31
C ALA A 101 -22.46 16.23 10.07
N LYS A 102 -23.43 15.98 10.98
CA LYS A 102 -23.71 16.94 12.05
C LYS A 102 -22.34 17.24 12.62
N GLY A 103 -21.89 18.48 12.44
CA GLY A 103 -20.47 18.81 12.35
C GLY A 103 -19.65 18.09 13.41
N ASN A 104 -18.44 17.66 13.01
CA ASN A 104 -17.39 17.25 13.96
C ASN A 104 -17.58 18.05 15.26
N ASN A 105 -17.64 17.35 16.40
CA ASN A 105 -17.52 17.97 17.72
C ASN A 105 -16.19 18.73 17.80
N GLY A 106 -16.12 19.93 17.21
CA GLY A 106 -15.03 20.91 17.27
C GLY A 106 -13.63 20.50 16.77
N SER A 107 -13.29 19.21 16.66
CA SER A 107 -11.90 18.79 16.39
C SER A 107 -11.60 18.81 14.90
N LYS A 108 -10.51 19.48 14.54
CA LYS A 108 -9.93 19.45 13.19
C LYS A 108 -9.01 18.24 13.10
N PRO A 109 -9.21 17.29 12.17
CA PRO A 109 -8.32 16.15 12.03
C PRO A 109 -6.88 16.62 11.71
N ILE A 110 -5.90 15.89 12.27
CA ILE A 110 -4.48 16.05 11.94
C ILE A 110 -4.14 15.19 10.72
N VAL A 111 -4.72 13.99 10.64
CA VAL A 111 -4.51 13.03 9.54
C VAL A 111 -5.82 12.79 8.81
N VAL A 112 -5.79 12.91 7.49
CA VAL A 112 -6.92 12.51 6.61
C VAL A 112 -6.49 11.30 5.79
N VAL A 113 -7.26 10.22 5.88
CA VAL A 113 -7.04 8.96 5.17
C VAL A 113 -7.99 8.91 3.97
N GLY A 114 -7.46 8.90 2.76
CA GLY A 114 -8.24 8.79 1.53
C GLY A 114 -8.30 7.35 1.02
N ILE A 115 -9.51 6.84 0.77
CA ILE A 115 -9.75 5.47 0.28
C ILE A 115 -10.70 5.52 -0.93
N PRO A 116 -10.18 5.50 -2.16
CA PRO A 116 -10.99 5.32 -3.36
C PRO A 116 -11.43 3.86 -3.46
N SER A 117 -12.70 3.64 -3.78
CA SER A 117 -13.28 2.31 -3.92
C SER A 117 -14.09 2.18 -5.21
N VAL A 118 -14.07 0.96 -5.76
CA VAL A 118 -14.94 0.55 -6.86
C VAL A 118 -15.65 -0.75 -6.50
N PHE A 119 -16.92 -0.83 -6.84
CA PHE A 119 -17.78 -1.97 -6.61
C PHE A 119 -17.28 -3.20 -7.35
N ARG A 120 -17.20 -4.32 -6.63
CA ARG A 120 -16.89 -5.64 -7.17
C ARG A 120 -17.99 -6.60 -6.74
N ALA A 121 -18.57 -7.33 -7.69
CA ALA A 121 -19.71 -8.21 -7.41
C ALA A 121 -19.29 -9.47 -6.62
N GLU A 122 -18.02 -9.85 -6.75
CA GLU A 122 -17.48 -11.09 -6.21
C GLU A 122 -16.99 -10.97 -4.76
N VAL A 123 -16.55 -9.78 -4.33
CA VAL A 123 -15.97 -9.53 -2.99
C VAL A 123 -16.19 -8.08 -2.56
N ASN A 124 -16.53 -7.86 -1.28
CA ASN A 124 -16.59 -6.53 -0.66
C ASN A 124 -15.28 -6.21 0.09
N TYR A 125 -14.25 -5.73 -0.63
CA TYR A 125 -12.96 -5.38 -0.03
C TYR A 125 -13.02 -4.18 0.89
N LEU A 126 -13.84 -3.17 0.53
CA LEU A 126 -13.91 -1.90 1.26
C LEU A 126 -14.27 -2.13 2.72
N ARG A 127 -15.25 -3.01 2.98
CA ARG A 127 -15.64 -3.33 4.35
C ARG A 127 -14.49 -3.98 5.13
N THR A 128 -13.86 -5.01 4.60
CA THR A 128 -12.73 -5.69 5.27
C THR A 128 -11.59 -4.70 5.56
N THR A 129 -11.33 -3.78 4.63
CA THR A 129 -10.36 -2.70 4.81
C THR A 129 -10.74 -1.76 5.96
N LEU A 130 -12.00 -1.30 6.01
CA LEU A 130 -12.48 -0.40 7.06
C LEU A 130 -12.51 -1.08 8.44
N ASP A 131 -12.94 -2.34 8.51
CA ASP A 131 -12.89 -3.16 9.72
C ASP A 131 -11.45 -3.21 10.25
N SER A 132 -10.49 -3.58 9.40
CA SER A 132 -9.06 -3.61 9.77
C SER A 132 -8.55 -2.24 10.22
N LEU A 133 -8.92 -1.16 9.54
CA LEU A 133 -8.50 0.19 9.90
C LEU A 133 -9.05 0.63 11.27
N PHE A 134 -10.34 0.43 11.52
CA PHE A 134 -10.98 0.90 12.75
C PHE A 134 -10.60 0.06 13.98
N GLU A 135 -10.45 -1.25 13.84
CA GLU A 135 -10.01 -2.10 14.96
C GLU A 135 -8.58 -1.82 15.42
N ASN A 136 -7.73 -1.42 14.48
CA ASN A 136 -6.32 -1.12 14.75
C ASN A 136 -6.09 0.38 15.04
N LEU A 137 -7.16 1.15 15.21
CA LEU A 137 -7.14 2.57 15.54
C LEU A 137 -7.48 2.78 17.01
N ARG A 138 -6.58 3.42 17.77
CA ARG A 138 -6.87 3.74 19.17
C ARG A 138 -7.96 4.79 19.28
N PRO A 139 -8.83 4.75 20.32
CA PRO A 139 -9.86 5.76 20.52
C PRO A 139 -9.34 7.20 20.56
N SER A 140 -8.15 7.44 21.11
CA SER A 140 -7.51 8.76 21.12
C SER A 140 -7.09 9.24 19.73
N ASP A 141 -6.66 8.31 18.86
CA ASP A 141 -6.19 8.63 17.52
C ASP A 141 -7.37 8.83 16.55
N ALA A 142 -8.52 8.21 16.81
CA ALA A 142 -9.76 8.48 16.09
C ALA A 142 -10.17 9.96 16.17
N GLN A 143 -9.93 10.62 17.31
CA GLN A 143 -10.26 12.04 17.49
C GLN A 143 -9.44 13.00 16.62
N ILE A 144 -8.29 12.55 16.11
CA ILE A 144 -7.39 13.34 15.25
C ILE A 144 -7.34 12.81 13.81
N THR A 145 -8.16 11.82 13.48
CA THR A 145 -8.16 11.14 12.18
C THR A 145 -9.51 11.36 11.48
N LYS A 146 -9.48 11.47 10.15
CA LYS A 146 -10.67 11.45 9.30
C LYS A 146 -10.47 10.43 8.19
N PHE A 147 -11.47 9.61 7.91
CA PHE A 147 -11.48 8.72 6.76
C PHE A 147 -12.43 9.28 5.71
N VAL A 148 -11.95 9.44 4.48
CA VAL A 148 -12.73 9.86 3.33
C VAL A 148 -12.73 8.71 2.33
N VAL A 149 -13.86 8.01 2.26
CA VAL A 149 -14.10 6.95 1.28
C VAL A 149 -14.76 7.57 0.06
N MET A 150 -14.16 7.36 -1.12
CA MET A 150 -14.69 7.85 -2.38
C MET A 150 -15.20 6.70 -3.24
N LEU A 151 -16.51 6.67 -3.51
CA LEU A 151 -17.15 5.66 -4.35
C LEU A 151 -17.06 6.08 -5.82
N ALA A 152 -16.10 5.52 -6.55
CA ALA A 152 -15.72 5.97 -7.88
C ALA A 152 -16.47 5.23 -9.02
N GLU A 153 -17.80 5.10 -8.91
CA GLU A 153 -18.65 4.43 -9.89
C GLU A 153 -19.10 5.38 -11.02
N ILE A 154 -18.86 5.00 -12.27
CA ILE A 154 -19.15 5.86 -13.44
C ILE A 154 -19.94 5.16 -14.56
N ASP A 155 -20.32 3.90 -14.37
CA ASP A 155 -21.07 3.14 -15.36
C ASP A 155 -22.59 3.29 -15.23
N ALA A 156 -23.33 2.60 -16.10
CA ALA A 156 -24.79 2.69 -16.16
C ALA A 156 -25.49 2.17 -14.90
N GLU A 157 -24.83 1.33 -14.10
CA GLU A 157 -25.36 0.79 -12.84
C GLU A 157 -24.84 1.57 -11.61
N LYS A 158 -24.17 2.72 -11.80
CA LYS A 158 -23.53 3.47 -10.72
C LYS A 158 -24.43 3.73 -9.54
N ASP A 159 -25.69 4.14 -9.76
CA ASP A 159 -26.57 4.58 -8.67
C ASP A 159 -26.95 3.38 -7.79
N ARG A 160 -27.27 2.24 -8.42
CA ARG A 160 -27.53 0.97 -7.73
C ARG A 160 -26.32 0.48 -6.93
N LYS A 161 -25.12 0.59 -7.51
CA LYS A 161 -23.88 0.16 -6.85
C LYS A 161 -23.51 1.06 -5.68
N ILE A 162 -23.65 2.37 -5.85
CA ILE A 162 -23.46 3.35 -4.79
C ILE A 162 -24.45 3.06 -3.66
N GLU A 163 -25.73 2.90 -3.97
CA GLU A 163 -26.76 2.56 -2.96
C GLU A 163 -26.44 1.27 -2.21
N ALA A 164 -25.99 0.23 -2.91
CA ALA A 164 -25.57 -1.02 -2.29
C ALA A 164 -24.40 -0.84 -1.33
N VAL A 165 -23.34 -0.14 -1.75
CA VAL A 165 -22.16 0.10 -0.90
C VAL A 165 -22.52 1.01 0.27
N THR A 166 -23.28 2.08 0.04
CA THR A 166 -23.72 3.00 1.09
C THR A 166 -24.57 2.29 2.13
N SER A 167 -25.53 1.46 1.71
CA SER A 167 -26.37 0.67 2.63
C SER A 167 -25.53 -0.29 3.49
N ASP A 168 -24.50 -0.91 2.90
CA ASP A 168 -23.56 -1.73 3.65
C ASP A 168 -22.74 -0.90 4.65
N LEU A 169 -22.26 0.28 4.26
CA LEU A 169 -21.51 1.17 5.15
C LEU A 169 -22.37 1.68 6.31
N GLU A 170 -23.61 2.07 6.06
CA GLU A 170 -24.58 2.45 7.11
C GLU A 170 -24.84 1.28 8.05
N LYS A 171 -25.03 0.07 7.51
CA LYS A 171 -25.27 -1.12 8.33
C LYS A 171 -24.13 -1.45 9.29
N TYR A 172 -22.87 -1.36 8.85
CA TYR A 172 -21.71 -1.84 9.62
C TYR A 172 -20.92 -0.73 10.31
N PHE A 173 -20.99 0.51 9.80
CA PHE A 173 -20.18 1.63 10.27
C PHE A 173 -21.01 2.87 10.63
N GLN A 174 -22.31 2.70 10.96
CA GLN A 174 -23.18 3.82 11.34
C GLN A 174 -22.56 4.71 12.43
N ALA A 175 -21.94 4.10 13.44
CA ALA A 175 -21.34 4.84 14.55
C ALA A 175 -20.21 5.76 14.08
N GLN A 176 -19.33 5.28 13.19
CA GLN A 176 -18.24 6.04 12.60
C GLN A 176 -18.73 7.10 11.60
N ILE A 177 -19.89 6.89 10.98
CA ILE A 177 -20.53 7.90 10.11
C ILE A 177 -21.16 9.00 10.98
N ASP A 178 -21.86 8.62 12.04
CA ASP A 178 -22.58 9.53 12.94
C ASP A 178 -21.63 10.40 13.76
N ASP A 179 -20.51 9.84 14.24
CA ASP A 179 -19.46 10.59 14.96
C ASP A 179 -18.56 11.42 14.02
N GLY A 180 -18.74 11.24 12.71
CA GLY A 180 -18.01 11.91 11.66
C GLY A 180 -16.63 11.31 11.35
N LEU A 181 -16.16 10.25 12.01
CA LEU A 181 -14.88 9.62 11.71
C LEU A 181 -14.78 9.17 10.24
N LEU A 182 -15.87 8.65 9.69
CA LEU A 182 -16.00 8.17 8.32
C LEU A 182 -16.91 9.09 7.49
N GLU A 183 -16.34 9.62 6.41
CA GLU A 183 -17.06 10.38 5.39
C GLU A 183 -17.07 9.60 4.08
N VAL A 184 -18.24 9.54 3.43
CA VAL A 184 -18.43 8.88 2.14
C VAL A 184 -18.80 9.93 1.10
N ILE A 185 -18.03 9.98 0.01
CA ILE A 185 -18.21 10.92 -1.09
C ILE A 185 -18.35 10.18 -2.43
N VAL A 186 -19.05 10.82 -3.36
CA VAL A 186 -19.18 10.35 -4.76
C VAL A 186 -18.68 11.48 -5.67
N PRO A 187 -17.64 11.26 -6.50
CA PRO A 187 -17.17 12.28 -7.42
C PRO A 187 -18.28 12.57 -8.47
N PRO A 188 -18.44 13.83 -8.91
CA PRO A 188 -19.40 14.16 -9.95
C PRO A 188 -19.02 13.39 -11.23
N LYS A 189 -20.03 12.87 -11.93
CA LYS A 189 -19.83 12.08 -13.17
C LYS A 189 -18.97 12.84 -14.17
N GLU A 190 -19.16 14.16 -14.25
CA GLU A 190 -18.49 15.03 -15.20
C GLU A 190 -17.00 15.20 -14.91
N TRP A 191 -16.50 14.83 -13.72
CA TRP A 191 -15.07 14.77 -13.44
C TRP A 191 -14.31 13.91 -14.46
N TYR A 192 -14.98 12.88 -14.97
CA TYR A 192 -14.40 11.93 -15.91
C TYR A 192 -14.64 12.38 -17.36
N PRO A 193 -13.59 12.35 -18.22
CA PRO A 193 -13.74 12.66 -19.63
C PRO A 193 -14.77 11.75 -20.32
N PRO A 194 -15.64 12.28 -21.21
CA PRO A 194 -16.66 11.49 -21.90
C PRO A 194 -16.07 10.44 -22.86
N ASN A 195 -14.79 10.58 -23.22
CA ASN A 195 -14.05 9.70 -24.13
C ASN A 195 -13.05 8.80 -23.39
N LEU A 196 -13.25 8.54 -22.09
CA LEU A 196 -12.38 7.69 -21.28
C LEU A 196 -12.26 6.25 -21.83
N ASP A 197 -13.23 5.80 -22.62
CA ASP A 197 -13.26 4.52 -23.34
C ASP A 197 -12.45 4.53 -24.65
N ARG A 198 -12.02 5.70 -25.12
CA ARG A 198 -11.35 5.93 -26.43
C ARG A 198 -10.00 6.63 -26.24
N LEU A 199 -9.14 6.03 -25.44
CA LEU A 199 -7.80 6.54 -25.16
C LEU A 199 -6.78 6.05 -26.19
N THR A 200 -5.82 6.91 -26.54
CA THR A 200 -4.69 6.53 -27.39
C THR A 200 -3.82 5.50 -26.66
N PRO A 201 -3.60 4.30 -27.22
CA PRO A 201 -2.78 3.29 -26.57
C PRO A 201 -1.35 3.78 -26.34
N THR A 202 -0.82 3.47 -25.15
CA THR A 202 0.61 3.66 -24.83
C THR A 202 1.16 2.36 -24.26
N PHE A 203 2.48 2.14 -24.38
CA PHE A 203 3.16 0.94 -23.87
C PHE A 203 2.58 -0.42 -24.31
N ASN A 204 1.86 -0.43 -25.45
CA ASN A 204 1.16 -1.61 -25.97
C ASN A 204 0.07 -2.13 -25.00
N ASP A 205 -0.51 -1.23 -24.21
CA ASP A 205 -1.62 -1.52 -23.30
C ASP A 205 -2.91 -1.80 -24.06
N SER A 206 -3.70 -2.76 -23.57
CA SER A 206 -5.05 -2.99 -24.08
C SER A 206 -5.96 -1.79 -23.79
N PRO A 207 -7.05 -1.58 -24.56
CA PRO A 207 -8.01 -0.52 -24.29
C PRO A 207 -8.56 -0.55 -22.85
N GLU A 208 -8.77 -1.74 -22.29
CA GLU A 208 -9.25 -1.91 -20.91
C GLU A 208 -8.17 -1.45 -19.92
N ARG A 209 -6.91 -1.84 -20.13
CA ARG A 209 -5.80 -1.39 -19.26
C ARG A 209 -5.64 0.12 -19.33
N MET A 210 -5.75 0.70 -20.53
CA MET A 210 -5.72 2.15 -20.75
C MET A 210 -6.83 2.85 -19.96
N TYR A 211 -8.08 2.39 -20.11
CA TYR A 211 -9.22 2.91 -19.36
C TYR A 211 -8.96 2.88 -17.85
N TRP A 212 -8.57 1.72 -17.31
CA TRP A 212 -8.44 1.53 -15.86
C TRP A 212 -7.32 2.35 -15.23
N ARG A 213 -6.13 2.39 -15.84
CA ARG A 213 -5.00 3.18 -15.30
C ARG A 213 -5.29 4.69 -15.36
N THR A 214 -6.00 5.13 -16.40
CA THR A 214 -6.37 6.55 -16.57
C THR A 214 -7.48 6.95 -15.61
N LYS A 215 -8.49 6.10 -15.44
CA LYS A 215 -9.52 6.28 -14.41
C LYS A 215 -8.90 6.36 -13.01
N GLN A 216 -7.99 5.44 -12.68
CA GLN A 216 -7.32 5.44 -11.36
C GLN A 216 -6.55 6.74 -11.09
N ASN A 217 -5.84 7.28 -12.10
CA ASN A 217 -5.20 8.59 -11.98
C ASN A 217 -6.21 9.70 -11.65
N LEU A 218 -7.36 9.71 -12.34
CA LEU A 218 -8.43 10.68 -12.11
C LEU A 218 -9.07 10.51 -10.73
N ASP A 219 -9.28 9.27 -10.28
CA ASP A 219 -9.81 8.94 -8.96
C ASP A 219 -8.89 9.52 -7.86
N TYR A 220 -7.59 9.24 -7.92
CA TYR A 220 -6.64 9.69 -6.90
C TYR A 220 -6.47 11.20 -6.93
N ALA A 221 -6.47 11.80 -8.13
CA ALA A 221 -6.41 13.24 -8.28
C ALA A 221 -7.64 13.95 -7.68
N TYR A 222 -8.84 13.42 -7.86
CA TYR A 222 -10.06 13.98 -7.27
C TYR A 222 -10.00 13.94 -5.75
N LEU A 223 -9.63 12.79 -5.19
CA LEU A 223 -9.58 12.60 -3.74
C LEU A 223 -8.54 13.54 -3.10
N MET A 224 -7.37 13.69 -3.71
CA MET A 224 -6.36 14.65 -3.27
C MET A 224 -6.83 16.10 -3.41
N LEU A 225 -7.54 16.44 -4.50
CA LEU A 225 -8.14 17.77 -4.68
C LEU A 225 -9.18 18.06 -3.60
N TYR A 226 -10.06 17.09 -3.32
CA TYR A 226 -11.08 17.17 -2.29
C TYR A 226 -10.46 17.43 -0.92
N VAL A 227 -9.48 16.62 -0.51
CA VAL A 227 -8.78 16.79 0.77
C VAL A 227 -8.01 18.11 0.82
N SER A 228 -7.33 18.50 -0.25
CA SER A 228 -6.65 19.79 -0.34
C SER A 228 -7.59 20.97 -0.16
N HIS A 229 -8.87 20.84 -0.53
CA HIS A 229 -9.87 21.90 -0.44
C HIS A 229 -10.56 21.93 0.93
N PHE A 230 -11.19 20.82 1.33
CA PHE A 230 -12.02 20.76 2.55
C PHE A 230 -11.23 20.52 3.83
N TYR A 231 -10.03 19.94 3.71
CA TYR A 231 -9.17 19.57 4.83
C TYR A 231 -7.82 20.27 4.76
N SER A 232 -7.75 21.47 4.17
CA SER A 232 -6.53 22.28 4.03
C SER A 232 -5.84 22.61 5.36
N HIS A 233 -6.58 22.55 6.49
CA HIS A 233 -6.03 22.74 7.84
C HIS A 233 -5.35 21.50 8.43
N SER A 234 -5.54 20.31 7.83
CA SER A 234 -4.97 19.06 8.31
C SER A 234 -3.48 19.01 7.97
N LYS A 235 -2.70 18.28 8.77
CA LYS A 235 -1.24 18.22 8.58
C LYS A 235 -0.85 17.20 7.51
N TYR A 236 -1.50 16.04 7.54
CA TYR A 236 -1.13 14.91 6.71
C TYR A 236 -2.31 14.32 5.94
N TYR A 237 -2.04 13.88 4.72
CA TYR A 237 -2.91 13.05 3.91
C TYR A 237 -2.28 11.68 3.68
N LEU A 238 -3.01 10.61 3.98
CA LEU A 238 -2.61 9.23 3.74
C LEU A 238 -3.47 8.63 2.63
N GLN A 239 -2.86 8.31 1.50
CA GLN A 239 -3.52 7.60 0.40
C GLN A 239 -3.47 6.09 0.65
N LEU A 240 -4.64 5.45 0.68
CA LEU A 240 -4.81 3.99 0.72
C LEU A 240 -5.62 3.50 -0.49
N GLU A 241 -5.86 2.20 -0.54
CA GLU A 241 -6.74 1.50 -1.49
C GLU A 241 -7.80 0.73 -0.70
N ASP A 242 -8.86 0.26 -1.36
CA ASP A 242 -10.01 -0.38 -0.73
C ASP A 242 -9.80 -1.86 -0.37
N ASP A 243 -8.61 -2.40 -0.58
CA ASP A 243 -8.28 -3.82 -0.43
C ASP A 243 -6.99 -4.04 0.38
N ILE A 244 -6.90 -3.41 1.56
CA ILE A 244 -5.73 -3.47 2.43
C ILE A 244 -6.05 -4.00 3.83
N GLY A 245 -5.03 -4.49 4.51
CA GLY A 245 -5.05 -4.71 5.96
C GLY A 245 -3.95 -3.89 6.64
N THR A 246 -4.17 -3.50 7.89
CA THR A 246 -3.20 -2.71 8.67
C THR A 246 -2.76 -3.40 9.96
N VAL A 247 -1.73 -2.83 10.60
CA VAL A 247 -1.23 -3.26 11.91
C VAL A 247 -1.83 -2.40 13.03
N GLU A 248 -1.90 -2.94 14.24
CA GLU A 248 -2.31 -2.20 15.45
C GLU A 248 -1.54 -0.88 15.58
N ASP A 249 -2.20 0.18 16.04
CA ASP A 249 -1.59 1.48 16.32
C ASP A 249 -0.86 2.07 15.11
N TYR A 250 -1.38 1.89 13.90
CA TYR A 250 -0.71 2.37 12.69
C TYR A 250 -0.62 3.91 12.63
N ILE A 251 -1.66 4.65 13.05
CA ILE A 251 -1.63 6.14 13.09
C ILE A 251 -0.49 6.68 13.96
N PRO A 252 -0.31 6.27 15.23
CA PRO A 252 0.77 6.77 16.04
C PRO A 252 2.14 6.29 15.56
N LYS A 253 2.23 5.08 14.96
CA LYS A 253 3.45 4.63 14.28
C LYS A 253 3.80 5.53 13.09
N ILE A 254 2.82 5.97 12.31
CA ILE A 254 3.01 6.93 11.22
C ILE A 254 3.52 8.26 11.77
N ILE A 255 2.83 8.83 12.76
CA ILE A 255 3.19 10.13 13.35
C ILE A 255 4.61 10.07 13.93
N SER A 256 4.90 9.05 14.74
CA SER A 256 6.24 8.86 15.33
C SER A 256 7.33 8.68 14.28
N TYR A 257 7.05 7.94 13.20
CA TYR A 257 7.98 7.80 12.09
C TYR A 257 8.29 9.15 11.44
N VAL A 258 7.26 9.92 11.11
CA VAL A 258 7.42 11.24 10.47
C VAL A 258 8.16 12.22 11.37
N GLU A 259 7.86 12.24 12.67
CA GLU A 259 8.56 13.06 13.65
C GLU A 259 10.04 12.67 13.81
N SER A 260 10.37 11.40 13.61
CA SER A 260 11.77 10.94 13.62
C SER A 260 12.56 11.35 12.37
N VAL A 261 11.89 11.76 11.30
CA VAL A 261 12.53 12.17 10.04
C VAL A 261 13.03 13.61 10.18
N GLN A 262 14.34 13.78 10.34
CA GLN A 262 14.99 15.08 10.51
C GLN A 262 15.26 15.85 9.19
N THR A 263 14.94 15.26 8.04
CA THR A 263 15.20 15.83 6.71
C THR A 263 13.90 16.17 6.00
N THR A 264 13.89 17.18 5.13
CA THR A 264 12.73 17.47 4.25
C THR A 264 12.35 16.23 3.43
N TRP A 265 11.05 15.95 3.33
CA TRP A 265 10.50 14.83 2.58
C TRP A 265 9.23 15.26 1.84
N LEU A 266 8.99 14.67 0.67
CA LEU A 266 7.75 14.88 -0.11
C LEU A 266 6.74 13.77 0.19
N THR A 267 7.21 12.52 0.32
CA THR A 267 6.35 11.41 0.75
C THR A 267 7.04 10.47 1.73
N CYS A 268 6.27 10.01 2.71
CA CYS A 268 6.60 8.87 3.55
C CYS A 268 5.73 7.68 3.14
N GLU A 269 6.36 6.56 2.81
CA GLU A 269 5.69 5.36 2.31
C GLU A 269 5.67 4.26 3.37
N PHE A 270 4.47 3.76 3.63
CA PHE A 270 4.18 2.69 4.58
C PHE A 270 3.76 1.38 3.89
N SER A 271 3.82 1.36 2.57
CA SER A 271 3.73 0.18 1.71
C SER A 271 4.69 0.34 0.52
N LYS A 272 5.29 -0.78 0.10
CA LYS A 272 6.15 -1.00 -1.05
C LYS A 272 5.37 -1.39 -2.31
N LEU A 273 4.09 -1.71 -2.19
CA LEU A 273 3.26 -2.10 -3.31
C LEU A 273 2.38 -0.95 -3.77
N GLY A 274 2.51 -0.64 -5.07
CA GLY A 274 1.69 0.35 -5.75
C GLY A 274 1.67 1.69 -5.02
N PHE A 275 0.50 2.32 -5.10
CA PHE A 275 0.26 3.67 -4.57
C PHE A 275 -0.36 3.64 -3.17
N ILE A 276 -0.23 2.51 -2.47
CA ILE A 276 -0.75 2.30 -1.13
C ILE A 276 0.18 2.93 -0.10
N GLY A 277 -0.40 3.43 0.99
CA GLY A 277 0.33 3.89 2.16
C GLY A 277 1.23 5.09 1.88
N LYS A 278 0.84 5.96 0.95
CA LYS A 278 1.59 7.17 0.58
C LYS A 278 1.11 8.32 1.44
N LEU A 279 1.96 8.76 2.36
CA LEU A 279 1.70 9.93 3.18
C LEU A 279 2.31 11.17 2.54
N PHE A 280 1.52 12.23 2.45
CA PHE A 280 1.93 13.55 2.00
C PHE A 280 1.57 14.57 3.06
N HIS A 281 2.25 15.71 3.07
CA HIS A 281 1.65 16.89 3.70
C HIS A 281 0.47 17.36 2.88
N VAL A 282 -0.59 17.85 3.53
CA VAL A 282 -1.77 18.37 2.81
C VAL A 282 -1.38 19.56 1.92
N TYR A 283 -0.46 20.41 2.38
CA TYR A 283 0.01 21.56 1.59
C TYR A 283 0.77 21.15 0.31
N ASP A 284 1.30 19.92 0.24
CA ASP A 284 1.99 19.39 -0.95
C ASP A 284 1.02 18.75 -1.96
N LEU A 285 -0.23 18.46 -1.58
CA LEU A 285 -1.21 17.81 -2.47
C LEU A 285 -1.42 18.56 -3.80
N PRO A 286 -1.50 19.91 -3.85
CA PRO A 286 -1.58 20.64 -5.11
C PRO A 286 -0.47 20.31 -6.09
N LEU A 287 0.76 20.08 -5.64
CA LEU A 287 1.83 19.64 -6.54
C LEU A 287 1.54 18.25 -7.10
N VAL A 288 1.16 17.32 -6.22
CA VAL A 288 1.01 15.90 -6.55
C VAL A 288 -0.18 15.69 -7.49
N TYR A 289 -1.38 16.15 -7.13
CA TYR A 289 -2.57 15.90 -7.94
C TYR A 289 -2.49 16.64 -9.29
N ARG A 290 -1.89 17.84 -9.36
CA ARG A 290 -1.72 18.55 -10.64
C ARG A 290 -0.80 17.81 -11.59
N PHE A 291 0.29 17.24 -11.07
CA PHE A 291 1.19 16.41 -11.88
C PHE A 291 0.48 15.14 -12.38
N ILE A 292 -0.27 14.46 -11.50
CA ILE A 292 -1.07 13.29 -11.89
C ILE A 292 -2.09 13.66 -12.96
N LEU A 293 -2.82 14.77 -12.80
CA LEU A 293 -3.80 15.25 -13.77
C LEU A 293 -3.16 15.54 -15.14
N MET A 294 -2.03 16.24 -15.16
CA MET A 294 -1.35 16.62 -16.40
C MET A 294 -1.00 15.43 -17.28
N PHE A 295 -0.69 14.28 -16.67
CA PHE A 295 -0.27 13.06 -17.36
C PHE A 295 -1.22 11.86 -17.12
N HIS A 296 -2.47 12.13 -16.75
CA HIS A 296 -3.44 11.09 -16.33
C HIS A 296 -3.69 10.03 -17.41
N ALA A 297 -3.63 10.41 -18.69
CA ALA A 297 -3.82 9.50 -19.81
C ALA A 297 -2.52 8.77 -20.23
N ASP A 298 -1.36 9.24 -19.79
CA ASP A 298 -0.07 8.84 -20.35
C ASP A 298 0.57 7.67 -19.62
N LYS A 299 0.58 7.67 -18.27
CA LYS A 299 1.26 6.66 -17.45
C LYS A 299 0.43 6.30 -16.20
N PRO A 300 0.59 5.10 -15.64
CA PRO A 300 -0.02 4.76 -14.35
C PRO A 300 0.55 5.60 -13.20
N VAL A 301 -0.23 5.79 -12.14
CA VAL A 301 0.07 6.73 -11.04
C VAL A 301 1.42 6.50 -10.35
N ASP A 302 1.82 5.24 -10.15
CA ASP A 302 3.11 4.89 -9.55
C ASP A 302 4.28 5.46 -10.35
N TRP A 303 4.17 5.37 -11.68
CA TRP A 303 5.19 5.89 -12.58
C TRP A 303 5.15 7.41 -12.62
N LEU A 304 3.98 8.02 -12.53
CA LEU A 304 3.86 9.47 -12.45
C LEU A 304 4.52 10.02 -11.18
N LEU A 305 4.40 9.34 -10.05
CA LEU A 305 5.11 9.76 -8.83
C LEU A 305 6.63 9.62 -8.97
N ASP A 306 7.12 8.53 -9.57
CA ASP A 306 8.55 8.40 -9.89
C ASP A 306 9.03 9.52 -10.82
N GLN A 307 8.23 9.88 -11.83
CA GLN A 307 8.53 10.99 -12.75
C GLN A 307 8.49 12.35 -12.06
N LEU A 308 7.55 12.59 -11.14
CA LEU A 308 7.53 13.80 -10.33
C LEU A 308 8.84 13.96 -9.54
N PHE A 309 9.33 12.85 -8.98
CA PHE A 309 10.61 12.81 -8.27
C PHE A 309 11.78 13.12 -9.21
N GLU A 310 11.82 12.53 -10.40
CA GLU A 310 12.84 12.83 -11.41
C GLU A 310 12.84 14.31 -11.80
N VAL A 311 11.68 14.85 -12.19
CA VAL A 311 11.56 16.24 -12.64
C VAL A 311 11.94 17.22 -11.55
N ARG A 312 11.57 16.94 -10.29
CA ARG A 312 11.78 17.89 -9.19
C ARG A 312 13.18 17.84 -8.60
N TYR A 313 13.80 16.67 -8.50
CA TYR A 313 15.03 16.49 -7.72
C TYR A 313 16.25 16.01 -8.52
N CYS A 314 16.07 15.60 -9.78
CA CYS A 314 17.15 15.04 -10.58
C CYS A 314 17.66 15.99 -11.65
N HIS A 315 18.98 15.93 -11.86
CA HIS A 315 19.56 16.51 -13.07
C HIS A 315 19.25 15.61 -14.27
N HIS A 316 18.91 16.20 -15.41
CA HIS A 316 18.44 15.47 -16.60
C HIS A 316 19.44 14.42 -17.13
N GLU A 317 20.74 14.61 -16.89
CA GLU A 317 21.80 13.67 -17.31
C GLU A 317 22.12 12.59 -16.26
N GLU A 318 21.55 12.68 -15.06
CA GLU A 318 21.90 11.79 -13.94
C GLU A 318 21.15 10.45 -14.01
N LYS A 319 21.85 9.40 -14.43
CA LYS A 319 21.30 8.04 -14.43
C LYS A 319 21.08 7.51 -13.00
N ASP A 320 19.91 6.88 -12.80
CA ASP A 320 19.46 6.31 -11.53
C ASP A 320 19.35 7.32 -10.37
N CYS A 321 19.13 8.61 -10.66
CA CYS A 321 19.04 9.64 -9.64
C CYS A 321 17.99 9.33 -8.56
N VAL A 322 16.80 8.82 -8.91
CA VAL A 322 15.77 8.45 -7.93
C VAL A 322 16.33 7.47 -6.89
N LYS A 323 17.02 6.43 -7.35
CA LYS A 323 17.60 5.40 -6.46
C LYS A 323 18.74 5.97 -5.60
N LYS A 324 19.54 6.88 -6.15
CA LYS A 324 20.78 7.37 -5.52
C LYS A 324 20.55 8.55 -4.58
N ARG A 325 19.63 9.46 -4.93
CA ARG A 325 19.48 10.76 -4.27
C ARG A 325 18.10 11.01 -3.66
N ILE A 326 17.06 10.31 -4.12
CA ILE A 326 15.68 10.57 -3.67
C ILE A 326 15.26 9.53 -2.64
N ASN A 327 15.49 8.25 -2.93
CA ASN A 327 15.16 7.16 -2.03
C ASN A 327 15.92 7.29 -0.72
N ASN A 328 15.18 7.26 0.39
CA ASN A 328 15.66 7.49 1.76
C ASN A 328 16.12 8.92 2.06
N VAL A 329 15.98 9.87 1.14
CA VAL A 329 16.27 11.30 1.36
C VAL A 329 14.98 12.09 1.35
N VAL A 330 14.24 12.08 0.24
CA VAL A 330 12.97 12.82 0.07
C VAL A 330 11.77 11.87 -0.03
N ARG A 331 12.01 10.64 -0.52
CA ARG A 331 11.06 9.53 -0.52
C ARG A 331 11.45 8.57 0.60
N LYS A 332 10.77 8.66 1.74
CA LYS A 332 11.10 7.90 2.94
C LYS A 332 10.29 6.63 2.99
N TYR A 333 10.92 5.50 3.29
CA TYR A 333 10.23 4.22 3.42
C TYR A 333 10.25 3.76 4.87
N ALA A 334 9.08 3.64 5.47
CA ALA A 334 8.93 3.07 6.80
C ALA A 334 9.34 1.60 6.81
N LYS A 335 10.05 1.20 7.86
CA LYS A 335 10.48 -0.17 8.07
C LYS A 335 10.17 -0.55 9.52
N PRO A 336 9.20 -1.45 9.78
CA PRO A 336 8.42 -2.20 8.79
C PRO A 336 7.36 -1.38 8.03
N PRO A 337 6.83 -1.92 6.92
CA PRO A 337 5.59 -1.39 6.34
C PRO A 337 4.40 -1.63 7.30
N LEU A 338 3.33 -0.85 7.12
CA LEU A 338 2.15 -0.84 7.98
C LEU A 338 0.85 -1.25 7.25
N PHE A 339 0.86 -1.30 5.91
CA PHE A 339 -0.30 -1.69 5.09
C PHE A 339 0.02 -2.81 4.09
N GLN A 340 -0.75 -3.89 4.16
CA GLN A 340 -0.62 -5.05 3.29
C GLN A 340 -1.75 -5.07 2.27
N HIS A 341 -1.43 -5.17 0.98
CA HIS A 341 -2.43 -5.38 -0.06
C HIS A 341 -3.01 -6.80 0.03
N LEU A 342 -4.34 -6.89 0.09
CA LEU A 342 -5.16 -8.08 0.23
C LEU A 342 -5.97 -8.41 -1.04
N GLY A 343 -6.11 -7.45 -1.97
CA GLY A 343 -6.91 -7.58 -3.18
C GLY A 343 -6.50 -8.73 -4.09
N ARG A 344 -7.44 -9.67 -4.32
CA ARG A 344 -7.32 -10.81 -5.25
C ARG A 344 -8.00 -10.53 -6.59
N PHE A 345 -9.18 -9.92 -6.56
CA PHE A 345 -9.94 -9.50 -7.73
C PHE A 345 -9.61 -8.04 -8.05
N SER A 346 -8.86 -7.83 -9.13
CA SER A 346 -8.56 -6.48 -9.60
C SER A 346 -9.86 -5.78 -10.01
N SER A 347 -9.88 -4.47 -9.84
CA SER A 347 -10.87 -3.59 -10.47
C SER A 347 -10.95 -3.78 -12.00
N LEU A 348 -9.83 -4.15 -12.65
CA LEU A 348 -9.84 -4.62 -14.04
C LEU A 348 -10.45 -6.02 -14.14
N LYS A 349 -11.67 -6.10 -14.70
CA LYS A 349 -12.45 -7.34 -14.86
C LYS A 349 -11.60 -8.48 -15.43
N GLY A 350 -11.59 -9.62 -14.72
CA GLY A 350 -10.87 -10.83 -15.12
C GLY A 350 -9.38 -10.88 -14.74
N LYS A 351 -8.79 -9.79 -14.21
CA LYS A 351 -7.42 -9.79 -13.72
C LYS A 351 -7.37 -10.22 -12.25
N LYS A 352 -6.77 -11.38 -11.97
CA LYS A 352 -6.42 -11.79 -10.61
C LYS A 352 -5.06 -11.17 -10.24
N GLN A 353 -4.98 -10.51 -9.08
CA GLN A 353 -3.75 -9.92 -8.56
C GLN A 353 -3.20 -10.77 -7.41
N ASN A 354 -1.95 -11.20 -7.52
CA ASN A 354 -1.28 -12.07 -6.53
C ASN A 354 -0.07 -11.38 -5.86
N LEU A 355 0.16 -10.09 -6.12
CA LEU A 355 1.27 -9.34 -5.52
C LEU A 355 0.97 -9.02 -4.04
N ARG A 356 1.90 -9.39 -3.15
CA ARG A 356 1.91 -9.08 -1.72
C ARG A 356 3.28 -8.53 -1.30
N GLU A 357 3.31 -7.70 -0.24
CA GLU A 357 4.56 -7.21 0.31
C GLU A 357 5.41 -8.35 0.88
N ALA A 358 6.70 -8.12 1.08
CA ALA A 358 7.52 -9.06 1.84
C ALA A 358 7.08 -9.04 3.31
N ILE A 359 6.44 -10.13 3.74
CA ILE A 359 5.65 -10.37 4.96
C ILE A 359 6.42 -10.19 6.29
N GLY A 360 7.67 -9.72 6.25
CA GLY A 360 8.59 -9.77 7.38
C GLY A 360 8.06 -9.23 8.72
N LYS A 361 7.03 -8.37 8.77
CA LYS A 361 6.46 -7.84 10.03
C LYS A 361 4.94 -7.51 10.00
N TYR A 362 4.12 -8.11 9.15
CA TYR A 362 2.67 -8.13 9.43
C TYR A 362 2.39 -9.18 10.51
N ARG A 363 1.27 -9.04 11.21
CA ARG A 363 0.90 -9.75 12.46
C ARG A 363 1.14 -11.25 12.38
N ILE A 364 2.38 -11.65 12.65
CA ILE A 364 2.72 -12.99 13.11
C ILE A 364 2.13 -13.05 14.53
N LYS A 365 0.89 -13.53 14.66
CA LYS A 365 0.47 -14.06 15.95
C LYS A 365 1.26 -15.35 16.13
N THR A 366 2.25 -15.33 17.03
CA THR A 366 2.77 -16.56 17.62
C THR A 366 1.82 -16.90 18.74
N ASP A 367 0.95 -17.87 18.52
CA ASP A 367 0.38 -18.55 19.67
C ASP A 367 1.52 -19.28 20.40
N SER A 368 1.45 -19.25 21.73
CA SER A 368 2.50 -19.76 22.63
C SER A 368 2.56 -21.29 22.61
N LEU A 369 1.57 -21.93 21.98
CA LEU A 369 1.49 -23.37 21.85
C LEU A 369 2.50 -23.91 20.84
N ASP A 370 3.29 -24.87 21.30
CA ASP A 370 4.21 -25.63 20.46
C ASP A 370 3.42 -26.53 19.49
N THR A 371 3.10 -26.00 18.31
CA THR A 371 2.34 -26.72 17.28
C THR A 371 3.09 -27.95 16.74
N THR A 372 4.35 -28.18 17.12
CA THR A 372 5.06 -29.44 16.79
C THR A 372 4.47 -30.64 17.50
N LYS A 373 3.84 -30.45 18.68
CA LYS A 373 3.29 -31.55 19.48
C LYS A 373 2.02 -32.16 18.88
N SER A 374 1.37 -31.48 17.93
CA SER A 374 0.16 -31.96 17.25
C SER A 374 0.44 -32.73 15.96
N GLY A 375 1.72 -32.97 15.61
CA GLY A 375 2.09 -33.65 14.37
C GLY A 375 2.02 -32.76 13.13
N ASN A 376 1.70 -31.48 13.29
CA ASN A 376 1.66 -30.46 12.25
C ASN A 376 2.98 -29.66 12.20
N PRO A 377 3.31 -29.00 11.08
CA PRO A 377 4.52 -28.18 11.00
C PRO A 377 4.42 -26.93 11.89
N SER A 378 5.54 -26.50 12.45
CA SER A 378 5.59 -25.24 13.20
C SER A 378 5.21 -24.06 12.32
N LEU A 379 4.33 -23.20 12.81
CA LEU A 379 3.84 -22.07 12.03
C LEU A 379 3.67 -20.78 12.83
N LYS A 380 3.42 -19.73 12.07
CA LYS A 380 2.90 -18.42 12.45
C LYS A 380 1.63 -18.19 11.63
N TYR A 381 0.67 -17.42 12.12
CA TYR A 381 -0.54 -17.17 11.33
C TYR A 381 -0.92 -15.69 11.30
N THR A 382 -1.64 -15.34 10.23
CA THR A 382 -2.30 -14.06 10.00
C THR A 382 -3.73 -14.35 9.55
N ASP A 383 -4.69 -13.51 9.88
CA ASP A 383 -6.06 -13.63 9.40
C ASP A 383 -6.60 -12.26 8.98
N SER A 384 -7.59 -12.26 8.09
CA SER A 384 -8.27 -11.05 7.63
C SER A 384 -9.56 -10.77 8.38
N SER A 385 -9.93 -11.61 9.36
CA SER A 385 -11.28 -11.66 9.87
C SER A 385 -11.40 -11.05 11.25
N THR A 386 -12.53 -10.43 11.52
CA THR A 386 -12.76 -9.59 12.70
C THR A 386 -13.80 -10.17 13.66
N ASN A 387 -14.59 -11.16 13.21
CA ASN A 387 -15.63 -11.81 14.01
C ASN A 387 -15.22 -13.20 14.51
N HIS A 388 -14.05 -13.28 15.14
CA HIS A 388 -13.61 -14.48 15.88
C HIS A 388 -14.66 -14.78 16.96
N GLY A 389 -15.55 -15.72 16.69
CA GLY A 389 -16.61 -16.12 17.61
C GLY A 389 -16.04 -16.76 18.87
N SER A 390 -15.29 -17.84 18.67
CA SER A 390 -14.62 -18.57 19.75
C SER A 390 -13.39 -19.33 19.25
N GLY A 391 -12.42 -19.51 20.13
CA GLY A 391 -11.18 -20.23 19.88
C GLY A 391 -10.13 -19.41 19.10
N ALA A 392 -8.89 -19.86 19.17
CA ALA A 392 -7.78 -19.31 18.39
C ALA A 392 -7.60 -20.05 17.06
N LEU A 393 -7.04 -19.39 16.06
CA LEU A 393 -6.73 -19.99 14.75
C LEU A 393 -5.77 -21.18 14.82
N THR A 394 -5.00 -21.26 15.89
CA THR A 394 -4.07 -22.36 16.20
C THR A 394 -4.74 -23.53 16.91
N ASP A 395 -5.95 -23.37 17.45
CA ASP A 395 -6.66 -24.44 18.16
C ASP A 395 -6.94 -25.65 17.27
N PRO A 396 -7.47 -25.49 16.03
CA PRO A 396 -7.66 -26.61 15.10
C PRO A 396 -6.34 -27.26 14.67
N TYR A 397 -5.24 -26.49 14.69
CA TYR A 397 -3.91 -26.91 14.29
C TYR A 397 -3.20 -27.72 15.39
N THR A 398 -3.49 -27.41 16.65
CA THR A 398 -2.93 -28.06 17.83
C THR A 398 -3.81 -29.17 18.36
N SER A 399 -5.02 -29.34 17.79
CA SER A 399 -6.08 -30.21 18.32
C SER A 399 -6.49 -29.86 19.75
N SER A 400 -6.32 -28.60 20.15
CA SER A 400 -6.67 -28.10 21.49
C SER A 400 -8.09 -27.52 21.56
N GLY A 401 -8.72 -27.31 20.40
CA GLY A 401 -10.06 -26.76 20.30
C GLY A 401 -10.48 -26.55 18.85
N HIS A 402 -11.53 -25.76 18.65
CA HIS A 402 -12.02 -25.36 17.34
C HIS A 402 -11.87 -23.85 17.18
N PHE A 403 -11.88 -23.40 15.94
CA PHE A 403 -11.92 -22.00 15.57
C PHE A 403 -13.27 -21.68 14.93
N LEU A 404 -14.03 -20.75 15.50
CA LEU A 404 -15.31 -20.30 14.96
C LEU A 404 -15.19 -18.87 14.43
N LEU A 405 -15.51 -18.71 13.16
CA LEU A 405 -15.79 -17.43 12.54
C LEU A 405 -17.30 -17.27 12.40
N SER A 406 -17.89 -16.36 13.20
CA SER A 406 -19.34 -16.25 13.38
C SER A 406 -20.06 -15.62 12.19
N SER A 407 -19.39 -14.74 11.45
CA SER A 407 -19.99 -14.01 10.32
C SER A 407 -18.96 -13.85 9.20
N PRO A 408 -18.60 -14.95 8.53
CA PRO A 408 -17.63 -14.94 7.45
C PRO A 408 -18.21 -14.36 6.16
N HIS A 409 -17.36 -13.67 5.42
CA HIS A 409 -17.64 -13.13 4.09
C HIS A 409 -16.78 -13.82 3.04
N ALA A 410 -17.24 -13.84 1.80
CA ALA A 410 -16.46 -14.27 0.66
C ALA A 410 -15.17 -13.46 0.59
N GLY A 411 -14.03 -14.14 0.57
CA GLY A 411 -12.70 -13.53 0.59
C GLY A 411 -12.07 -13.41 1.98
N ASP A 412 -12.82 -13.65 3.07
CA ASP A 412 -12.20 -13.81 4.40
C ASP A 412 -11.19 -14.96 4.35
N PHE A 413 -10.01 -14.75 4.90
CA PHE A 413 -8.93 -15.72 4.80
C PHE A 413 -8.14 -15.92 6.07
N PHE A 414 -7.61 -17.14 6.19
CA PHE A 414 -6.69 -17.59 7.22
C PHE A 414 -5.37 -17.97 6.55
N LEU A 415 -4.30 -17.28 6.90
CA LEU A 415 -2.98 -17.46 6.31
C LEU A 415 -2.05 -18.09 7.34
N TYR A 416 -1.57 -19.28 7.03
CA TYR A 416 -0.61 -20.05 7.82
C TYR A 416 0.78 -19.96 7.17
N HIS A 417 1.76 -19.53 7.94
CA HIS A 417 3.17 -19.39 7.54
C HIS A 417 4.02 -20.45 8.22
N PHE A 418 4.66 -21.34 7.46
CA PHE A 418 5.52 -22.35 8.05
C PHE A 418 6.88 -21.78 8.46
N ASN A 419 7.36 -22.16 9.64
CA ASN A 419 8.69 -21.74 10.13
C ASN A 419 9.83 -22.32 9.26
N ARG A 420 9.56 -23.42 8.54
CA ARG A 420 10.43 -24.03 7.54
C ARG A 420 9.61 -24.37 6.31
N TYR A 421 10.26 -24.45 5.15
CA TYR A 421 9.58 -24.91 3.95
C TYR A 421 9.08 -26.33 4.13
N VAL A 422 7.89 -26.60 3.58
CA VAL A 422 7.17 -27.86 3.73
C VAL A 422 6.93 -28.43 2.35
N SER A 423 7.31 -29.69 2.12
CA SER A 423 6.84 -30.49 1.00
C SER A 423 5.46 -31.06 1.38
N LEU A 424 4.40 -30.47 0.84
CA LEU A 424 3.02 -30.82 1.16
C LEU A 424 2.62 -32.13 0.49
N PHE A 425 2.32 -33.18 1.27
CA PHE A 425 1.71 -34.43 0.79
C PHE A 425 0.20 -34.39 0.88
N SER A 426 -0.33 -33.87 1.99
CA SER A 426 -1.77 -33.77 2.19
C SER A 426 -2.10 -32.65 3.16
N LEU A 427 -3.23 -31.99 2.88
CA LEU A 427 -3.87 -31.02 3.76
C LEU A 427 -5.31 -31.47 3.94
N LYS A 428 -5.69 -31.74 5.18
CA LYS A 428 -7.06 -32.06 5.57
C LYS A 428 -7.61 -30.98 6.49
N VAL A 429 -8.82 -30.50 6.19
CA VAL A 429 -9.56 -29.55 7.00
C VAL A 429 -10.90 -30.19 7.38
N THR A 430 -11.15 -30.30 8.68
CA THR A 430 -12.42 -30.81 9.24
C THR A 430 -13.16 -29.65 9.89
N LEU A 431 -14.43 -29.50 9.56
CA LEU A 431 -15.32 -28.44 10.03
C LEU A 431 -16.20 -28.96 11.17
N CYS A 432 -16.54 -28.09 12.11
CA CYS A 432 -17.50 -28.41 13.17
C CYS A 432 -18.95 -28.42 12.66
N GLN A 433 -19.20 -27.71 11.56
CA GLN A 433 -20.53 -27.57 10.96
C GLN A 433 -20.44 -27.66 9.44
N PRO A 434 -21.51 -28.12 8.77
CA PRO A 434 -21.58 -28.17 7.32
C PRO A 434 -21.35 -26.81 6.67
N LEU A 435 -20.52 -26.78 5.62
CA LEU A 435 -20.33 -25.60 4.77
C LEU A 435 -20.86 -25.88 3.36
N SER A 436 -21.67 -24.96 2.84
CA SER A 436 -22.34 -25.11 1.54
C SER A 436 -21.38 -25.07 0.36
N LYS A 437 -20.30 -24.30 0.48
CA LYS A 437 -19.19 -24.25 -0.47
C LYS A 437 -17.88 -24.57 0.22
N PRO A 438 -17.00 -25.37 -0.40
CA PRO A 438 -15.69 -25.60 0.14
C PRO A 438 -14.91 -24.29 0.31
N LEU A 439 -14.13 -24.16 1.39
CA LEU A 439 -13.07 -23.14 1.49
C LEU A 439 -12.15 -23.23 0.27
N ASN A 440 -11.75 -22.11 -0.31
CA ASN A 440 -10.68 -22.12 -1.30
C ASN A 440 -9.35 -22.32 -0.59
N VAL A 441 -8.41 -23.01 -1.23
CA VAL A 441 -7.07 -23.19 -0.69
C VAL A 441 -6.01 -22.73 -1.68
N MET A 442 -5.10 -21.90 -1.18
CA MET A 442 -3.99 -21.38 -1.97
C MET A 442 -2.69 -21.65 -1.24
N VAL A 443 -1.66 -21.98 -1.99
CA VAL A 443 -0.33 -22.25 -1.44
C VAL A 443 0.71 -21.34 -2.08
N PHE A 444 1.73 -20.98 -1.30
CA PHE A 444 2.85 -20.19 -1.80
C PHE A 444 4.04 -21.12 -2.02
N ARG A 445 4.46 -21.27 -3.28
CA ARG A 445 5.65 -22.07 -3.59
C ARG A 445 6.92 -21.41 -3.06
N THR A 446 7.90 -22.22 -2.70
CA THR A 446 9.22 -21.68 -2.36
C THR A 446 9.90 -21.08 -3.59
N PRO A 447 10.71 -20.01 -3.44
CA PRO A 447 11.55 -19.52 -4.51
C PRO A 447 12.44 -20.64 -5.08
N ARG A 448 12.51 -20.74 -6.41
CA ARG A 448 13.35 -21.74 -7.08
C ARG A 448 14.50 -21.06 -7.81
N LEU A 449 15.60 -21.78 -7.94
CA LEU A 449 16.69 -21.38 -8.82
C LEU A 449 16.48 -22.09 -10.16
N GLU A 450 16.27 -21.31 -11.20
CA GLU A 450 16.15 -21.80 -12.56
C GLU A 450 17.17 -21.05 -13.42
N ASN A 451 18.09 -21.79 -14.04
CA ASN A 451 19.19 -21.24 -14.85
C ASN A 451 20.01 -20.15 -14.12
N GLY A 452 20.29 -20.36 -12.82
CA GLY A 452 21.06 -19.42 -12.00
C GLY A 452 20.31 -18.14 -11.59
N LYS A 453 19.04 -17.96 -12.00
CA LYS A 453 18.19 -16.85 -11.57
C LYS A 453 17.21 -17.33 -10.50
N ARG A 454 17.08 -16.53 -9.44
CA ARG A 454 16.09 -16.76 -8.38
C ARG A 454 14.71 -16.35 -8.89
N ILE A 455 13.86 -17.34 -9.15
CA ILE A 455 12.44 -17.13 -9.46
C ILE A 455 11.68 -17.03 -8.15
N LYS A 456 10.90 -15.96 -7.98
CA LYS A 456 10.04 -15.77 -6.80
C LYS A 456 8.98 -16.88 -6.76
N GLY A 457 8.66 -17.34 -5.56
CA GLY A 457 7.54 -18.23 -5.33
C GLY A 457 6.25 -17.64 -5.87
N ALA A 458 5.53 -18.40 -6.71
CA ALA A 458 4.21 -18.02 -7.17
C ALA A 458 3.14 -18.59 -6.22
N GLN A 459 2.04 -17.87 -6.10
CA GLN A 459 0.83 -18.36 -5.48
C GLN A 459 0.13 -19.32 -6.45
N GLU A 460 -0.27 -20.48 -5.96
CA GLU A 460 -0.98 -21.50 -6.72
C GLU A 460 -2.24 -21.89 -5.95
N GLU A 461 -3.38 -21.85 -6.64
CA GLU A 461 -4.63 -22.42 -6.12
C GLU A 461 -4.54 -23.95 -6.28
N ILE A 462 -4.76 -24.68 -5.19
CA ILE A 462 -4.86 -26.13 -5.24
C ILE A 462 -6.32 -26.52 -5.08
N PHE A 463 -6.73 -27.57 -5.76
CA PHE A 463 -8.10 -28.05 -5.70
C PHE A 463 -8.18 -29.23 -4.74
N TRP A 464 -9.21 -29.24 -3.89
CA TRP A 464 -9.48 -30.39 -3.03
C TRP A 464 -9.64 -31.66 -3.86
N THR A 465 -8.96 -32.72 -3.45
CA THR A 465 -9.09 -34.04 -4.06
C THR A 465 -10.34 -34.77 -3.59
N ASN A 466 -10.76 -34.50 -2.36
CA ASN A 466 -11.97 -35.05 -1.76
C ASN A 466 -12.66 -33.96 -0.94
N THR A 467 -13.98 -33.83 -1.09
CA THR A 467 -14.79 -32.84 -0.38
C THR A 467 -16.12 -33.45 0.05
N SER A 468 -16.47 -33.24 1.30
CA SER A 468 -17.82 -33.39 1.84
C SER A 468 -18.27 -32.04 2.42
N THR A 469 -19.47 -32.00 3.00
CA THR A 469 -19.96 -30.80 3.67
C THR A 469 -19.18 -30.44 4.94
N ILE A 470 -18.46 -31.39 5.55
CA ILE A 470 -17.74 -31.20 6.82
C ILE A 470 -16.24 -31.50 6.72
N GLU A 471 -15.78 -32.06 5.62
CA GLU A 471 -14.37 -32.43 5.45
C GLU A 471 -13.87 -32.09 4.06
N MET A 472 -12.62 -31.67 4.01
CA MET A 472 -11.94 -31.24 2.80
C MET A 472 -10.53 -31.80 2.83
N GLU A 473 -10.13 -32.52 1.80
CA GLU A 473 -8.81 -33.13 1.74
C GLU A 473 -8.17 -32.91 0.38
N TYR A 474 -6.95 -32.37 0.42
CA TYR A 474 -6.02 -32.33 -0.69
C TYR A 474 -4.98 -33.44 -0.49
N VAL A 475 -4.71 -34.21 -1.54
CA VAL A 475 -3.64 -35.21 -1.59
C VAL A 475 -2.77 -34.98 -2.82
N ALA A 476 -1.48 -34.77 -2.62
CA ALA A 476 -0.53 -34.62 -3.71
C ALA A 476 -0.34 -35.96 -4.45
N GLY A 477 -0.35 -35.91 -5.78
CA GLY A 477 0.05 -37.07 -6.59
C GLY A 477 1.52 -37.43 -6.37
N LYS A 478 1.88 -38.71 -6.54
CA LYS A 478 3.21 -39.27 -6.23
C LYS A 478 4.40 -38.49 -6.81
N GLU A 479 4.24 -37.74 -7.91
CA GLU A 479 5.30 -36.93 -8.55
C GLU A 479 5.10 -35.39 -8.43
N LYS A 480 4.09 -34.93 -7.70
CA LYS A 480 3.67 -33.51 -7.66
C LYS A 480 3.70 -32.89 -6.26
N MET A 481 4.60 -33.35 -5.38
CA MET A 481 4.76 -32.73 -4.07
C MET A 481 5.06 -31.23 -4.21
N LEU A 482 4.26 -30.42 -3.51
CA LEU A 482 4.36 -28.96 -3.56
C LEU A 482 5.25 -28.49 -2.42
N LYS A 483 6.44 -27.98 -2.75
CA LYS A 483 7.29 -27.30 -1.77
C LYS A 483 6.77 -25.89 -1.54
N ILE A 484 6.23 -25.65 -0.35
CA ILE A 484 5.48 -24.45 0.01
C ILE A 484 6.03 -23.80 1.27
N SER A 485 5.81 -22.49 1.39
CA SER A 485 6.12 -21.72 2.60
C SER A 485 4.86 -21.33 3.37
N GLU A 486 3.71 -21.27 2.70
CA GLU A 486 2.48 -20.73 3.28
C GLU A 486 1.24 -21.42 2.68
N VAL A 487 0.16 -21.48 3.45
CA VAL A 487 -1.17 -21.95 3.05
C VAL A 487 -2.21 -20.89 3.43
N ILE A 488 -3.08 -20.55 2.50
CA ILE A 488 -4.28 -19.74 2.75
C ILE A 488 -5.51 -20.64 2.66
N LEU A 489 -6.38 -20.55 3.65
CA LEU A 489 -7.77 -21.02 3.57
C LEU A 489 -8.67 -19.80 3.43
N GLU A 490 -9.49 -19.73 2.40
CA GLU A 490 -10.34 -18.57 2.08
C GLU A 490 -11.82 -18.99 2.00
N VAL A 491 -12.70 -18.18 2.57
CA VAL A 491 -14.15 -18.39 2.54
C VAL A 491 -14.69 -18.08 1.14
N ALA A 492 -15.47 -19.02 0.58
CA ALA A 492 -15.96 -18.94 -0.79
C ALA A 492 -17.34 -18.25 -0.96
N SER A 493 -18.08 -17.99 0.11
CA SER A 493 -19.40 -17.35 0.07
C SER A 493 -19.80 -16.71 1.39
N ASP A 494 -20.56 -15.63 1.31
CA ASP A 494 -21.14 -14.93 2.47
C ASP A 494 -22.18 -15.78 3.23
N ALA A 495 -22.31 -15.52 4.54
CA ALA A 495 -23.45 -15.86 5.40
C ALA A 495 -23.63 -17.32 5.89
N ALA A 496 -22.59 -18.14 5.99
CA ALA A 496 -22.62 -19.38 6.80
C ALA A 496 -21.43 -19.37 7.78
N PRO A 497 -21.63 -19.44 9.10
CA PRO A 497 -20.52 -19.45 10.04
C PRO A 497 -19.49 -20.54 9.69
N VAL A 498 -18.20 -20.21 9.76
CA VAL A 498 -17.12 -21.15 9.43
C VAL A 498 -16.52 -21.64 10.73
N CYS A 499 -16.79 -22.88 11.09
CA CYS A 499 -16.19 -23.51 12.26
C CYS A 499 -15.19 -24.56 11.80
N ILE A 500 -13.92 -24.34 12.05
CA ILE A 500 -12.84 -25.29 11.75
C ILE A 500 -12.56 -26.08 13.03
N ALA A 501 -12.82 -27.38 13.00
CA ALA A 501 -12.58 -28.28 14.13
C ALA A 501 -11.13 -28.78 14.14
N ARG A 502 -10.56 -29.06 12.96
CA ARG A 502 -9.21 -29.64 12.86
C ARG A 502 -8.55 -29.30 11.53
N ILE A 503 -7.24 -29.08 11.57
CA ILE A 503 -6.39 -28.99 10.39
C ILE A 503 -5.25 -30.00 10.54
N GLU A 504 -5.04 -30.83 9.54
CA GLU A 504 -3.99 -31.85 9.52
C GLU A 504 -3.16 -31.72 8.26
N ILE A 505 -1.84 -31.66 8.43
CA ILE A 505 -0.88 -31.59 7.35
C ILE A 505 0.04 -32.80 7.39
N LYS A 506 0.11 -33.55 6.29
CA LYS A 506 1.17 -34.53 6.05
C LYS A 506 2.26 -33.86 5.21
N PHE A 507 3.48 -33.87 5.71
CA PHE A 507 4.60 -33.12 5.13
C PHE A 507 5.95 -33.80 5.33
N GLU A 508 6.93 -33.33 4.56
CA GLU A 508 8.37 -33.52 4.79
C GLU A 508 9.03 -32.13 4.82
N VAL A 509 10.05 -31.94 5.69
CA VAL A 509 10.71 -30.64 5.93
C VAL A 509 12.01 -30.53 5.14
#